data_AF-A0A7C7X0A9-F1
#
_entry.id   AF-A0A7C7X0A9-F1
#
_cell.length_a   1.000
_cell.length_b   1.000
_cell.length_c   1.000
_cell.angle_alpha   90.00
_cell.angle_beta   90.00
_cell.angle_gamma   90.00
#
_symmetry.space_group_name_H-M   'P 1'
#
loop_
_entity.id
_entity.type
_entity.pdbx_description
1 polymer ?
#
loop_
_entity_poly.entity_id
_entity_poly.type
_entity_poly.pdbx_seq_one_letter_code
_entity_poly.pdbx_strand_id
1 'polypeptide(L)'
;MEGFYVHKLTGETAKLAKEQIENPTEERAEKLGLNYPSVAIEVEHGGYPRAYNQYPWLVEGMTHDGEEAIFMCCPRDYQFSAYWPEESEEIDEEDIRISDIGDIAIGKFFCSPPLCSRNYEGTEMPKNFRPHCDQYVETGIKDVTYKVFIAAGRSQHIVEAHLKRTAELDKAREAAQKAVEKIAYDADNNVFLGIKEDLIKKVRVDIRTDADGRQQVWLSAKTGGLNDVLRGENMLAVQNNDHFKAIDFDGHSYRIEPNKDTAEGKALAKLFERMSVALDIGAYWQLHNPTAPTNLKGVFHSNSKVGAKAPKLETVRGVHYLIYAIDETAEKDACYPPDAIPVNLKEYLWRKGDERDIQRGVKLPPPPEELSYMQPIRPSAGKPKP
;
A
#
# COMPACT_ATOMS: atom_id res chain seq x y z
N MET A 1 -0.41 3.94 -25.65
CA MET A 1 -1.50 3.57 -24.72
C MET A 1 -1.47 2.07 -24.50
N GLU A 2 -1.02 1.63 -23.33
CA GLU A 2 -1.17 0.25 -22.87
C GLU A 2 -2.47 0.14 -22.04
N GLY A 3 -3.64 0.01 -22.70
CA GLY A 3 -4.83 -0.50 -22.01
C GLY A 3 -6.20 -0.03 -22.50
N PHE A 4 -6.32 1.10 -23.20
CA PHE A 4 -7.62 1.65 -23.65
C PHE A 4 -7.44 2.54 -24.89
N TYR A 5 -8.56 2.85 -25.56
CA TYR A 5 -8.69 3.89 -26.58
C TYR A 5 -9.42 5.12 -26.00
N VAL A 6 -9.16 6.31 -26.54
CA VAL A 6 -9.79 7.55 -26.09
C VAL A 6 -10.58 8.17 -27.24
N HIS A 7 -11.84 8.47 -26.97
CA HIS A 7 -12.78 9.00 -27.94
C HIS A 7 -13.32 10.35 -27.47
N LYS A 8 -13.13 11.41 -28.28
CA LYS A 8 -13.89 12.65 -28.12
C LYS A 8 -15.31 12.38 -28.58
N LEU A 9 -16.29 12.52 -27.68
CA LEU A 9 -17.69 12.31 -28.03
C LEU A 9 -18.23 13.52 -28.80
N THR A 10 -19.01 13.28 -29.84
CA THR A 10 -19.62 14.33 -30.68
C THR A 10 -21.14 14.14 -30.80
N GLY A 11 -21.81 15.16 -31.36
CA GLY A 11 -23.24 15.14 -31.70
C GLY A 11 -24.19 14.71 -30.57
N GLU A 12 -25.12 13.80 -30.88
CA GLU A 12 -26.11 13.28 -29.92
C GLU A 12 -25.46 12.39 -28.86
N THR A 13 -24.34 11.71 -29.16
CA THR A 13 -23.61 10.91 -28.16
C THR A 13 -23.00 11.79 -27.08
N ALA A 14 -22.43 12.95 -27.44
CA ALA A 14 -21.92 13.93 -26.47
C ALA A 14 -23.04 14.52 -25.59
N LYS A 15 -24.21 14.79 -26.16
CA LYS A 15 -25.38 15.27 -25.43
C LYS A 15 -25.90 14.22 -24.45
N LEU A 16 -25.99 12.97 -24.90
CA LEU A 16 -26.39 11.84 -24.07
C LEU A 16 -25.40 11.61 -22.91
N ALA A 17 -24.09 11.81 -23.15
CA ALA A 17 -23.07 11.73 -22.11
C ALA A 17 -23.24 12.82 -21.04
N LYS A 18 -23.49 14.07 -21.43
CA LYS A 18 -23.81 15.17 -20.48
C LYS A 18 -25.03 14.84 -19.64
N GLU A 19 -26.09 14.40 -20.30
CA GLU A 19 -27.34 13.98 -19.68
C GLU A 19 -27.17 12.83 -18.68
N GLN A 20 -26.29 11.87 -18.97
CA GLN A 20 -25.94 10.75 -18.08
C GLN A 20 -25.10 11.21 -16.89
N ILE A 21 -24.18 12.16 -17.06
CA ILE A 21 -23.37 12.74 -15.98
C ILE A 21 -24.27 13.52 -15.01
N GLU A 22 -25.20 14.32 -15.52
CA GLU A 22 -26.11 15.13 -14.70
C GLU A 22 -27.19 14.30 -13.98
N ASN A 23 -27.69 13.25 -14.63
CA ASN A 23 -28.76 12.41 -14.09
C ASN A 23 -28.55 10.94 -14.50
N PRO A 24 -27.79 10.13 -13.75
CA PRO A 24 -27.46 8.78 -14.18
C PRO A 24 -28.67 7.84 -14.29
N THR A 25 -28.82 7.15 -15.42
CA THR A 25 -29.84 6.09 -15.63
C THR A 25 -29.24 4.88 -16.33
N GLU A 26 -29.76 3.67 -16.05
CA GLU A 26 -29.28 2.45 -16.72
C GLU A 26 -29.51 2.47 -18.24
N GLU A 27 -30.66 2.96 -18.70
CA GLU A 27 -30.99 3.04 -20.14
C GLU A 27 -29.98 3.91 -20.91
N ARG A 28 -29.60 5.07 -20.36
CA ARG A 28 -28.60 5.94 -20.99
C ARG A 28 -27.20 5.36 -20.91
N ALA A 29 -26.83 4.72 -19.79
CA ALA A 29 -25.56 4.02 -19.67
C ALA A 29 -25.42 2.88 -20.70
N GLU A 30 -26.51 2.15 -20.98
CA GLU A 30 -26.54 1.12 -22.02
C GLU A 30 -26.40 1.71 -23.43
N LYS A 31 -27.15 2.79 -23.74
CA LYS A 31 -27.03 3.50 -25.02
C LYS A 31 -25.64 4.09 -25.27
N LEU A 32 -24.97 4.57 -24.23
CA LEU A 32 -23.59 5.07 -24.30
C LEU A 32 -22.53 3.96 -24.33
N GLY A 33 -22.91 2.70 -24.16
CA GLY A 33 -21.95 1.60 -24.07
C GLY A 33 -21.14 1.55 -22.76
N LEU A 34 -21.50 2.32 -21.73
CA LEU A 34 -20.86 2.28 -20.41
C LEU A 34 -21.03 0.92 -19.71
N ASN A 35 -22.00 0.12 -20.16
CA ASN A 35 -22.24 -1.24 -19.69
C ASN A 35 -21.56 -2.32 -20.56
N TYR A 36 -20.78 -1.94 -21.58
CA TYR A 36 -20.13 -2.89 -22.49
C TYR A 36 -18.75 -3.30 -21.95
N PRO A 37 -18.59 -4.51 -21.38
CA PRO A 37 -17.33 -4.88 -20.75
C PRO A 37 -16.28 -5.28 -21.79
N SER A 38 -15.04 -4.90 -21.54
CA SER A 38 -13.85 -5.48 -22.15
C SER A 38 -13.14 -6.34 -21.12
N VAL A 39 -12.77 -7.57 -21.49
CA VAL A 39 -12.05 -8.49 -20.59
C VAL A 39 -10.57 -8.16 -20.62
N ALA A 40 -10.09 -7.46 -19.60
CA ALA A 40 -8.67 -7.20 -19.39
C ALA A 40 -8.03 -8.34 -18.59
N ILE A 41 -6.81 -8.72 -18.96
CA ILE A 41 -6.03 -9.75 -18.24
C ILE A 41 -4.79 -9.10 -17.64
N GLU A 42 -4.72 -9.10 -16.31
CA GLU A 42 -3.53 -8.68 -15.57
C GLU A 42 -2.66 -9.90 -15.27
N VAL A 43 -1.40 -9.84 -15.71
CA VAL A 43 -0.40 -10.87 -15.41
C VAL A 43 0.58 -10.31 -14.38
N GLU A 44 0.54 -10.84 -13.17
CA GLU A 44 1.55 -10.54 -12.14
C GLU A 44 2.75 -11.48 -12.30
N HIS A 45 3.96 -10.94 -12.19
CA HIS A 45 5.20 -11.72 -12.32
C HIS A 45 5.21 -12.90 -11.32
N GLY A 46 5.30 -14.12 -11.85
CA GLY A 46 5.29 -15.36 -11.06
C GLY A 46 3.93 -15.75 -10.45
N GLY A 47 2.86 -14.98 -10.68
CA GLY A 47 1.49 -15.28 -10.22
C GLY A 47 0.63 -15.96 -11.30
N TYR A 48 -0.58 -16.39 -10.93
CA TYR A 48 -1.60 -16.77 -11.92
C TYR A 48 -2.24 -15.51 -12.52
N PRO A 49 -2.60 -15.50 -13.82
CA PRO A 49 -3.21 -14.35 -14.48
C PRO A 49 -4.64 -14.10 -13.98
N ARG A 50 -5.03 -12.84 -13.84
CA ARG A 50 -6.33 -12.41 -13.32
C ARG A 50 -7.12 -11.70 -14.40
N ALA A 51 -8.39 -12.06 -14.55
CA ALA A 51 -9.27 -11.47 -15.56
C ALA A 51 -10.32 -10.55 -14.92
N TYR A 52 -10.55 -9.41 -15.54
CA TYR A 52 -11.52 -8.43 -15.08
C TYR A 52 -12.34 -7.89 -16.26
N ASN A 53 -13.65 -7.76 -16.04
CA ASN A 53 -14.48 -6.90 -16.85
C ASN A 53 -14.16 -5.45 -16.48
N GLN A 54 -13.59 -4.72 -17.43
CA GLN A 54 -13.42 -3.28 -17.38
C GLN A 54 -14.47 -2.63 -18.26
N TYR A 55 -14.95 -1.46 -17.87
CA TYR A 55 -16.05 -0.77 -18.55
C TYR A 55 -15.58 0.58 -19.07
N PRO A 56 -16.14 1.07 -20.18
CA PRO A 56 -15.92 2.44 -20.61
C PRO A 56 -16.28 3.44 -19.51
N TRP A 57 -15.52 4.53 -19.44
CA TRP A 57 -15.75 5.60 -18.46
C TRP A 57 -15.65 6.97 -19.12
N LEU A 58 -16.36 7.94 -18.52
CA LEU A 58 -16.40 9.32 -18.99
C LEU A 58 -15.46 10.20 -18.17
N VAL A 59 -14.74 11.08 -18.86
CA VAL A 59 -13.92 12.14 -18.26
C VAL A 59 -14.17 13.47 -18.97
N GLU A 60 -14.03 14.56 -18.24
CA GLU A 60 -13.86 15.87 -18.84
C GLU A 60 -12.38 16.07 -19.18
N GLY A 61 -12.13 16.75 -20.30
CA GLY A 61 -10.78 17.08 -20.72
C GLY A 61 -10.79 18.26 -21.68
N MET A 62 -9.60 18.58 -22.18
CA MET A 62 -9.40 19.65 -23.14
C MET A 62 -8.55 19.13 -24.30
N THR A 63 -8.95 19.44 -25.54
CA THR A 63 -8.13 19.13 -26.72
C THR A 63 -6.87 20.00 -26.74
N HIS A 64 -5.87 19.64 -27.54
CA HIS A 64 -4.67 20.46 -27.70
C HIS A 64 -4.98 21.93 -28.11
N ASP A 65 -6.07 22.14 -28.86
CA ASP A 65 -6.54 23.45 -29.31
C ASP A 65 -7.32 24.25 -28.24
N GLY A 66 -7.50 23.69 -27.04
CA GLY A 66 -8.13 24.36 -25.91
C GLY A 66 -9.66 24.19 -25.84
N GLU A 67 -10.23 23.26 -26.59
CA GLU A 67 -11.67 22.98 -26.57
C GLU A 67 -12.01 22.00 -25.44
N GLU A 68 -12.88 22.41 -24.51
CA GLU A 68 -13.42 21.53 -23.48
C GLU A 68 -14.41 20.52 -24.09
N ALA A 69 -14.20 19.24 -23.79
CA ALA A 69 -15.03 18.16 -24.30
C ALA A 69 -15.17 17.02 -23.29
N ILE A 70 -16.17 16.17 -23.52
CA ILE A 70 -16.30 14.89 -22.81
C ILE A 70 -15.63 13.83 -23.65
N PHE A 71 -14.74 13.08 -23.00
CA PHE A 71 -14.06 11.95 -23.59
C PHE A 71 -14.59 10.66 -22.97
N MET A 72 -14.69 9.63 -23.81
CA MET A 72 -14.90 8.27 -23.37
C MET A 72 -13.60 7.50 -23.51
N CYS A 73 -13.16 6.90 -22.40
CA CYS A 73 -12.07 5.95 -22.43
C CYS A 73 -12.65 4.55 -22.53
N CYS A 74 -12.26 3.81 -23.57
CA CYS A 74 -12.75 2.48 -23.88
C CYS A 74 -11.66 1.43 -23.62
N PRO A 75 -11.77 0.62 -22.56
CA PRO A 75 -10.78 -0.40 -22.25
C PRO A 75 -10.62 -1.40 -23.40
N ARG A 76 -9.38 -1.82 -23.64
CA ARG A 76 -9.07 -2.90 -24.58
C ARG A 76 -9.16 -4.24 -23.87
N ASP A 77 -9.78 -5.20 -24.52
CA ASP A 77 -9.76 -6.58 -24.08
C ASP A 77 -8.40 -7.24 -24.38
N TYR A 78 -8.22 -8.47 -23.90
CA TYR A 78 -7.02 -9.28 -24.12
C TYR A 78 -6.74 -9.62 -25.60
N GLN A 79 -7.66 -9.33 -26.52
CA GLN A 79 -7.51 -9.49 -27.96
C GLN A 79 -7.32 -8.15 -28.68
N PHE A 80 -7.13 -7.06 -27.93
CA PHE A 80 -7.00 -5.69 -28.41
C PHE A 80 -8.28 -5.12 -29.06
N SER A 81 -9.45 -5.70 -28.77
CA SER A 81 -10.76 -5.15 -29.13
C SER A 81 -11.28 -4.21 -28.05
N ALA A 82 -12.11 -3.22 -28.42
CA ALA A 82 -12.79 -2.36 -27.46
C ALA A 82 -14.16 -1.91 -28.00
N TYR A 83 -14.98 -1.34 -27.12
CA TYR A 83 -16.20 -0.64 -27.52
C TYR A 83 -15.85 0.64 -28.29
N TRP A 84 -16.58 0.90 -29.38
CA TRP A 84 -16.46 2.11 -30.21
C TRP A 84 -17.78 2.90 -30.15
N PRO A 85 -17.78 4.14 -29.62
CA PRO A 85 -18.98 4.97 -29.60
C PRO A 85 -19.35 5.47 -31.01
N GLU A 86 -20.65 5.45 -31.35
CA GLU A 86 -21.15 5.71 -32.72
C GLU A 86 -20.81 7.12 -33.25
N GLU A 87 -21.01 8.17 -32.43
CA GLU A 87 -20.64 9.55 -32.78
C GLU A 87 -19.44 9.99 -31.96
N SER A 88 -18.25 9.60 -32.43
CA SER A 88 -17.00 9.92 -31.78
C SER A 88 -15.84 10.08 -32.74
N GLU A 89 -14.82 10.80 -32.29
CA GLU A 89 -13.53 10.93 -32.94
C GLU A 89 -12.49 10.27 -32.03
N GLU A 90 -11.78 9.26 -32.53
CA GLU A 90 -10.62 8.70 -31.82
C GLU A 90 -9.52 9.76 -31.76
N ILE A 91 -8.94 9.94 -30.58
CA ILE A 91 -7.89 10.92 -30.36
C ILE A 91 -6.60 10.19 -30.03
N ASP A 92 -5.54 10.49 -30.79
CA ASP A 92 -4.21 10.00 -30.52
C ASP A 92 -3.61 10.67 -29.27
N GLU A 93 -2.74 9.95 -28.57
CA GLU A 93 -2.13 10.42 -27.31
C GLU A 93 -1.40 11.76 -27.44
N GLU A 94 -0.83 12.04 -28.61
CA GLU A 94 -0.07 13.27 -28.86
C GLU A 94 -0.98 14.50 -29.05
N ASP A 95 -2.26 14.29 -29.35
CA ASP A 95 -3.25 15.35 -29.65
C ASP A 95 -4.06 15.78 -28.41
N ILE A 96 -3.79 15.16 -27.27
CA ILE A 96 -4.35 15.52 -25.97
C ILE A 96 -3.23 16.16 -25.13
N ARG A 97 -3.52 17.27 -24.45
CA ARG A 97 -2.72 17.66 -23.28
C ARG A 97 -3.02 16.66 -22.16
N ILE A 98 -2.41 15.46 -22.24
CA ILE A 98 -2.59 14.39 -21.25
C ILE A 98 -2.16 14.85 -19.84
N SER A 99 -1.36 15.93 -19.74
CA SER A 99 -1.08 16.61 -18.46
C SER A 99 -2.35 17.07 -17.72
N ASP A 100 -3.48 17.24 -18.40
CA ASP A 100 -4.79 17.57 -17.82
C ASP A 100 -5.76 16.36 -17.79
N ILE A 101 -5.57 15.37 -18.66
CA ILE A 101 -6.24 14.04 -18.59
C ILE A 101 -5.32 13.09 -17.81
N GLY A 102 -5.17 13.39 -16.52
CA GLY A 102 -4.06 12.90 -15.71
C GLY A 102 -3.83 11.39 -15.77
N ASP A 103 -2.58 11.01 -16.02
CA ASP A 103 -1.99 9.66 -15.96
C ASP A 103 -2.95 8.56 -15.46
N ILE A 104 -3.87 8.12 -16.33
CA ILE A 104 -4.77 6.99 -16.06
C ILE A 104 -3.97 5.71 -16.28
N ALA A 105 -3.06 5.42 -15.35
CA ALA A 105 -2.41 4.13 -15.23
C ALA A 105 -2.84 3.50 -13.90
N ILE A 106 -3.75 2.52 -14.00
CA ILE A 106 -3.91 1.45 -13.02
C ILE A 106 -4.01 1.95 -11.56
N GLY A 107 -5.15 2.56 -11.22
CA GLY A 107 -5.58 2.72 -9.82
C GLY A 107 -4.97 3.87 -9.02
N LYS A 108 -4.42 4.91 -9.67
CA LYS A 108 -4.14 6.19 -9.01
C LYS A 108 -4.64 7.36 -9.87
N PHE A 109 -5.85 7.84 -9.60
CA PHE A 109 -6.36 9.08 -10.20
C PHE A 109 -5.61 10.27 -9.58
N PHE A 110 -4.73 10.91 -10.35
CA PHE A 110 -3.99 12.07 -9.83
C PHE A 110 -4.45 13.44 -10.34
N CYS A 111 -5.38 13.54 -11.31
CA CYS A 111 -5.81 14.88 -11.75
C CYS A 111 -7.31 15.11 -12.02
N SER A 112 -8.16 14.08 -12.21
CA SER A 112 -9.62 14.18 -12.00
C SER A 112 -10.25 12.78 -11.90
N PRO A 113 -11.19 12.54 -10.96
CA PRO A 113 -11.93 11.28 -10.91
C PRO A 113 -12.85 11.15 -12.15
N PRO A 114 -13.16 9.92 -12.59
CA PRO A 114 -14.10 9.73 -13.68
C PRO A 114 -15.48 10.31 -13.31
N LEU A 115 -16.12 10.97 -14.26
CA LEU A 115 -17.45 11.58 -14.07
C LEU A 115 -18.54 10.52 -14.03
N CYS A 116 -18.36 9.47 -14.82
CA CYS A 116 -19.20 8.29 -14.82
C CYS A 116 -18.33 7.07 -15.08
N SER A 117 -18.32 6.12 -14.15
CA SER A 117 -17.61 4.86 -14.27
C SER A 117 -18.35 3.75 -13.56
N ARG A 118 -18.04 2.51 -13.94
CA ARG A 118 -18.45 1.30 -13.24
C ARG A 118 -17.23 0.64 -12.63
N ASN A 119 -17.38 0.11 -11.42
CA ASN A 119 -16.33 -0.67 -10.79
C ASN A 119 -16.00 -1.90 -11.64
N TYR A 120 -14.72 -2.28 -11.67
CA TYR A 120 -14.33 -3.50 -12.36
C TYR A 120 -14.91 -4.71 -11.65
N GLU A 121 -15.17 -5.75 -12.44
CA GLU A 121 -15.69 -7.01 -11.93
C GLU A 121 -14.75 -8.14 -12.32
N GLY A 122 -14.17 -8.82 -11.34
CA GLY A 122 -13.42 -10.05 -11.58
C GLY A 122 -14.29 -11.07 -12.32
N THR A 123 -13.72 -11.64 -13.38
CA THR A 123 -14.42 -12.55 -14.30
C THR A 123 -13.60 -13.81 -14.53
N GLU A 124 -14.23 -14.85 -15.08
CA GLU A 124 -13.53 -16.08 -15.45
C GLU A 124 -12.50 -15.81 -16.54
N MET A 125 -11.38 -16.54 -16.48
CA MET A 125 -10.35 -16.49 -17.51
C MET A 125 -10.94 -16.97 -18.85
N PRO A 126 -10.80 -16.21 -19.96
CA PRO A 126 -11.28 -16.64 -21.26
C PRO A 126 -10.66 -17.99 -21.66
N LYS A 127 -11.47 -18.96 -22.11
CA LYS A 127 -11.01 -20.32 -22.45
C LYS A 127 -9.98 -20.35 -23.59
N ASN A 128 -10.02 -19.36 -24.45
CA ASN A 128 -9.10 -19.16 -25.57
C ASN A 128 -7.87 -18.33 -25.18
N PHE A 129 -7.83 -17.73 -24.00
CA PHE A 129 -6.62 -17.10 -23.50
C PHE A 129 -5.59 -18.19 -23.21
N ARG A 130 -4.53 -18.18 -24.01
CA ARG A 130 -3.34 -18.97 -23.73
C ARG A 130 -2.33 -17.98 -23.16
N PRO A 131 -1.84 -18.19 -21.93
CA PRO A 131 -0.65 -17.49 -21.50
C PRO A 131 0.41 -17.73 -22.58
N HIS A 132 1.11 -16.71 -23.06
CA HIS A 132 2.36 -16.97 -23.76
C HIS A 132 3.30 -17.56 -22.70
N CYS A 133 3.29 -18.89 -22.58
CA CYS A 133 3.77 -19.64 -21.42
C CYS A 133 5.26 -19.45 -21.11
N ASP A 134 6.04 -18.86 -22.01
CA ASP A 134 7.48 -18.76 -21.86
C ASP A 134 7.97 -17.31 -21.62
N GLN A 135 7.26 -16.28 -22.08
CA GLN A 135 7.78 -14.90 -22.01
C GLN A 135 7.43 -14.15 -20.72
N TYR A 136 6.26 -14.41 -20.12
CA TYR A 136 5.84 -13.69 -18.91
C TYR A 136 6.31 -14.33 -17.60
N VAL A 137 6.89 -15.53 -17.67
CA VAL A 137 7.41 -16.27 -16.52
C VAL A 137 8.92 -16.02 -16.32
N GLU A 138 9.67 -15.69 -17.37
CA GLU A 138 11.14 -15.72 -17.33
C GLU A 138 11.86 -14.38 -17.14
N THR A 139 11.16 -13.24 -17.16
CA THR A 139 11.84 -11.93 -17.06
C THR A 139 11.34 -11.13 -15.87
N GLY A 140 11.91 -11.36 -14.69
CA GLY A 140 11.69 -10.44 -13.56
C GLY A 140 12.40 -10.75 -12.25
N ILE A 141 12.81 -11.99 -11.98
CA ILE A 141 13.66 -12.31 -10.83
C ILE A 141 14.68 -13.35 -11.31
N LYS A 142 15.90 -12.90 -11.61
CA LYS A 142 16.97 -13.78 -12.07
C LYS A 142 17.90 -14.29 -10.96
N ASP A 143 17.62 -14.04 -9.68
CA ASP A 143 18.58 -14.41 -8.62
C ASP A 143 17.96 -14.87 -7.28
N VAL A 144 16.63 -14.95 -7.11
CA VAL A 144 16.01 -15.33 -5.82
C VAL A 144 14.72 -16.14 -6.01
N THR A 145 14.73 -17.40 -5.57
CA THR A 145 13.48 -18.18 -5.44
C THR A 145 12.86 -17.91 -4.07
N TYR A 146 11.52 -17.96 -3.93
CA TYR A 146 10.85 -17.79 -2.63
C TYR A 146 10.15 -19.07 -2.19
N LYS A 147 10.23 -19.37 -0.88
CA LYS A 147 9.37 -20.37 -0.22
C LYS A 147 8.39 -19.67 0.71
N VAL A 148 7.13 -20.09 0.65
CA VAL A 148 6.04 -19.50 1.42
C VAL A 148 5.40 -20.55 2.32
N PHE A 149 5.14 -20.18 3.56
CA PHE A 149 4.47 -21.03 4.55
C PHE A 149 3.34 -20.28 5.24
N ILE A 150 2.25 -20.97 5.55
CA ILE A 150 1.27 -20.49 6.53
C ILE A 150 1.80 -20.82 7.92
N ALA A 151 1.84 -19.83 8.80
CA ALA A 151 2.18 -20.04 10.20
C ALA A 151 1.13 -20.95 10.86
N ALA A 152 1.60 -22.00 11.53
CA ALA A 152 0.78 -22.98 12.22
C ALA A 152 1.53 -23.56 13.43
N GLY A 153 0.80 -24.11 14.40
CA GLY A 153 1.36 -24.65 15.63
C GLY A 153 2.32 -23.68 16.32
N ARG A 154 3.57 -24.09 16.54
CA ARG A 154 4.57 -23.26 17.22
C ARG A 154 4.92 -21.99 16.47
N SER A 155 4.99 -22.00 15.14
CA SER A 155 5.28 -20.79 14.35
C SER A 155 4.15 -19.75 14.48
N GLN A 156 2.89 -20.19 14.53
CA GLN A 156 1.74 -19.30 14.78
C GLN A 156 1.83 -18.63 16.16
N HIS A 157 2.16 -19.37 17.21
CA HIS A 157 2.32 -18.77 18.55
C HIS A 157 3.41 -17.70 18.59
N ILE A 158 4.50 -17.88 17.85
CA ILE A 158 5.57 -16.88 17.75
C ILE A 158 5.07 -15.64 17.01
N VAL A 159 4.37 -15.83 15.88
CA VAL A 159 3.77 -14.75 15.11
C VAL A 159 2.78 -13.95 15.95
N GLU A 160 1.87 -14.60 16.66
CA GLU A 160 0.90 -13.94 17.54
C GLU A 160 1.57 -13.14 18.66
N ALA A 161 2.60 -13.71 19.29
CA ALA A 161 3.38 -13.01 20.31
C ALA A 161 4.10 -11.79 19.75
N HIS A 162 4.66 -11.89 18.54
CA HIS A 162 5.26 -10.77 17.84
C HIS A 162 4.22 -9.68 17.51
N LEU A 163 3.09 -10.05 16.89
CA LEU A 163 2.00 -9.12 16.55
C LEU A 163 1.45 -8.40 17.77
N LYS A 164 1.26 -9.12 18.90
CA LYS A 164 0.84 -8.51 20.16
C LYS A 164 1.83 -7.46 20.66
N ARG A 165 3.13 -7.77 20.63
CA ARG A 165 4.19 -6.82 21.02
C ARG A 165 4.25 -5.61 20.10
N THR A 166 4.12 -5.82 18.79
CA THR A 166 4.08 -4.74 17.81
C THR A 166 2.87 -3.83 18.06
N ALA A 167 1.69 -4.39 18.33
CA ALA A 167 0.49 -3.62 18.67
C ALA A 167 0.62 -2.86 20.01
N GLU A 168 1.28 -3.45 21.01
CA GLU A 168 1.60 -2.76 22.27
C GLU A 168 2.58 -1.60 22.07
N LEU A 169 3.58 -1.77 21.21
CA LEU A 169 4.51 -0.73 20.83
C LEU A 169 3.83 0.40 20.05
N ASP A 170 2.97 0.08 19.09
CA ASP A 170 2.26 1.09 18.31
C ASP A 170 1.35 1.94 19.21
N LYS A 171 0.68 1.31 20.19
CA LYS A 171 -0.06 2.04 21.23
C LYS A 171 0.84 2.92 22.10
N ALA A 172 2.03 2.45 22.46
CA ALA A 172 2.99 3.23 23.23
C ALA A 172 3.51 4.44 22.43
N ARG A 173 3.80 4.25 21.13
CA ARG A 173 4.19 5.31 20.19
C ARG A 173 3.08 6.35 20.04
N GLU A 174 1.85 5.91 19.82
CA GLU A 174 0.69 6.81 19.71
C GLU A 174 0.49 7.63 21.00
N ALA A 175 0.63 7.00 22.17
CA ALA A 175 0.53 7.69 23.45
C ALA A 175 1.65 8.73 23.65
N ALA A 176 2.89 8.40 23.28
CA ALA A 176 4.02 9.33 23.34
C ALA A 176 3.82 10.49 22.36
N GLN A 177 3.41 10.19 21.12
CA GLN A 177 3.11 11.18 20.08
C GLN A 177 2.05 12.18 20.57
N LYS A 178 0.89 11.68 21.02
CA LYS A 178 -0.20 12.52 21.54
C LYS A 178 0.22 13.37 22.74
N ALA A 179 1.05 12.83 23.64
CA ALA A 179 1.56 13.57 24.78
C ALA A 179 2.45 14.74 24.33
N VAL A 180 3.38 14.50 23.40
CA VAL A 180 4.27 15.54 22.87
C VAL A 180 3.51 16.58 22.05
N GLU A 181 2.57 16.16 21.21
CA GLU A 181 1.69 17.08 20.47
C GLU A 181 0.90 17.97 21.43
N LYS A 182 0.31 17.39 22.49
CA LYS A 182 -0.39 18.16 23.51
C LYS A 182 0.53 19.19 24.17
N ILE A 183 1.75 18.80 24.55
CA ILE A 183 2.73 19.72 25.16
C ILE A 183 3.09 20.84 24.17
N ALA A 184 3.26 20.52 22.90
CA ALA A 184 3.64 21.47 21.84
C ALA A 184 2.54 22.47 21.46
N TYR A 185 1.26 22.09 21.58
CA TYR A 185 0.13 22.99 21.32
C TYR A 185 -0.29 23.81 22.54
N ASP A 186 0.14 23.41 23.73
CA ASP A 186 -0.19 24.12 24.96
C ASP A 186 0.70 25.35 25.11
N ALA A 187 0.05 26.51 24.98
CA ALA A 187 0.62 27.84 25.03
C ALA A 187 1.59 28.04 26.22
N ASP A 188 1.17 27.59 27.39
CA ASP A 188 1.90 27.84 28.63
C ASP A 188 3.28 27.14 28.66
N ASN A 189 3.51 26.15 27.78
CA ASN A 189 4.76 25.40 27.72
C ASN A 189 5.87 26.07 26.91
N ASN A 190 5.59 27.19 26.22
CA ASN A 190 6.58 28.01 25.50
C ASN A 190 7.54 27.19 24.59
N VAL A 191 7.00 26.23 23.86
CA VAL A 191 7.79 25.19 23.17
C VAL A 191 8.62 25.74 21.98
N PHE A 192 8.14 26.76 21.29
CA PHE A 192 8.75 27.28 20.07
C PHE A 192 9.25 28.73 20.24
N LEU A 193 10.44 29.05 19.71
CA LEU A 193 11.00 30.41 19.74
C LEU A 193 10.30 31.36 18.76
N GLY A 194 10.01 32.57 19.24
CA GLY A 194 9.88 33.76 18.39
C GLY A 194 8.58 33.94 17.61
N ILE A 195 7.52 33.17 17.92
CA ILE A 195 6.21 33.28 17.26
C ILE A 195 5.09 33.23 18.31
N LYS A 196 4.01 33.99 18.10
CA LYS A 196 2.78 33.88 18.89
C LYS A 196 2.08 32.54 18.58
N GLU A 197 1.61 31.84 19.60
CA GLU A 197 1.07 30.47 19.49
C GLU A 197 -0.08 30.33 18.48
N ASP A 198 -0.82 31.42 18.21
CA ASP A 198 -1.93 31.49 17.26
C ASP A 198 -1.53 31.27 15.79
N LEU A 199 -0.23 31.26 15.48
CA LEU A 199 0.31 31.06 14.12
C LEU A 199 0.79 29.62 13.85
N ILE A 200 0.80 28.74 14.86
CA ILE A 200 1.20 27.34 14.71
C ILE A 200 0.02 26.54 14.13
N LYS A 201 0.02 26.31 12.80
CA LYS A 201 -1.05 25.53 12.16
C LYS A 201 -0.83 24.02 12.22
N LYS A 202 0.43 23.57 12.30
CA LYS A 202 0.74 22.13 12.30
C LYS A 202 2.02 21.83 13.08
N VAL A 203 1.85 21.05 14.14
CA VAL A 203 2.91 20.29 14.80
C VAL A 203 2.98 18.90 14.18
N ARG A 204 4.19 18.38 14.00
CA ARG A 204 4.46 17.01 13.58
C ARG A 204 5.45 16.38 14.55
N VAL A 205 5.05 15.24 15.10
CA VAL A 205 5.90 14.40 15.93
C VAL A 205 6.17 13.11 15.18
N ASP A 206 7.44 12.87 14.86
CA ASP A 206 7.90 11.64 14.22
C ASP A 206 8.67 10.80 15.24
N ILE A 207 8.37 9.50 15.31
CA ILE A 207 9.10 8.55 16.14
C ILE A 207 9.95 7.68 15.21
N ARG A 208 11.27 7.76 15.37
CA ARG A 208 12.25 7.07 14.52
C ARG A 208 12.98 6.01 15.32
N THR A 209 13.34 4.91 14.68
CA THR A 209 14.19 3.87 15.30
C THR A 209 15.64 4.12 14.88
N ASP A 210 16.56 4.21 15.84
CA ASP A 210 17.98 4.31 15.54
C ASP A 210 18.61 2.94 15.22
N ALA A 211 19.91 2.95 14.89
CA ALA A 211 20.65 1.75 14.52
C ALA A 211 20.70 0.69 15.64
N ASP A 212 20.58 1.10 16.90
CA ASP A 212 20.55 0.22 18.08
C ASP A 212 19.12 -0.26 18.41
N GLY A 213 18.13 0.06 17.56
CA GLY A 213 16.74 -0.32 17.75
C GLY A 213 15.97 0.57 18.73
N ARG A 214 16.56 1.65 19.24
CA ARG A 214 15.93 2.54 20.21
C ARG A 214 15.04 3.56 19.52
N GLN A 215 13.92 3.87 20.15
CA GLN A 215 12.98 4.86 19.65
C GLN A 215 13.43 6.26 20.04
N GLN A 216 13.53 7.15 19.07
CA GLN A 216 13.87 8.57 19.20
C GLN A 216 12.68 9.40 18.76
N VAL A 217 12.36 10.46 19.51
CA VAL A 217 11.22 11.33 19.23
C VAL A 217 11.71 12.64 18.63
N TRP A 218 11.13 13.00 17.48
CA TRP A 218 11.49 14.15 16.68
C TRP A 218 10.28 15.09 16.56
N LEU A 219 10.48 16.36 16.86
CA LEU A 219 9.45 17.39 16.85
C LEU A 219 9.73 18.43 15.76
N SER A 220 8.72 18.78 14.98
CA SER A 220 8.78 19.89 14.04
C SER A 220 7.46 20.66 14.05
N ALA A 221 7.52 21.95 13.74
CA ALA A 221 6.33 22.78 13.55
C ALA A 221 6.52 23.74 12.37
N LYS A 222 5.42 24.06 11.70
CA LYS A 222 5.36 25.00 10.59
C LYS A 222 4.34 26.12 10.83
N THR A 223 4.68 27.32 10.40
CA THR A 223 3.73 28.45 10.29
C THR A 223 2.86 28.31 9.04
N GLY A 224 1.68 28.92 9.08
CA GLY A 224 0.63 28.72 8.09
C GLY A 224 0.40 29.87 7.11
N GLY A 225 1.45 30.49 6.55
CA GLY A 225 1.34 31.53 5.52
C GLY A 225 1.37 30.99 4.08
N LEU A 226 0.61 31.59 3.17
CA LEU A 226 0.52 31.21 1.74
C LEU A 226 1.90 31.25 1.02
N ASN A 227 2.82 32.11 1.50
CA ASN A 227 4.18 32.24 0.97
C ASN A 227 5.18 31.20 1.52
N ASP A 228 4.84 30.48 2.60
CA ASP A 228 5.74 29.51 3.25
C ASP A 228 5.69 28.12 2.57
N VAL A 229 4.61 27.84 1.84
CA VAL A 229 4.44 26.59 1.07
C VAL A 229 5.44 26.48 -0.08
N LEU A 230 5.89 27.62 -0.62
CA LEU A 230 6.76 27.67 -1.81
C LEU A 230 8.25 27.76 -1.50
N ARG A 231 8.67 27.95 -0.23
CA ARG A 231 10.09 28.17 0.12
C ARG A 231 10.73 27.15 1.05
N GLY A 232 9.98 26.23 1.66
CA GLY A 232 10.59 25.19 2.50
C GLY A 232 11.36 25.70 3.73
N GLU A 233 11.32 27.00 4.00
CA GLU A 233 12.17 27.71 4.95
C GLU A 233 11.27 28.43 5.95
N ASN A 234 11.14 27.83 7.14
CA ASN A 234 10.99 28.48 8.46
C ASN A 234 10.39 27.45 9.42
N MET A 235 11.18 26.43 9.72
CA MET A 235 10.84 25.54 10.82
C MET A 235 11.11 26.22 12.14
N LEU A 236 10.20 26.04 13.08
CA LEU A 236 10.30 26.69 14.38
C LEU A 236 11.37 26.02 15.23
N ALA A 237 12.24 26.83 15.82
CA ALA A 237 13.22 26.33 16.78
C ALA A 237 12.51 25.88 18.06
N VAL A 238 12.82 24.66 18.49
CA VAL A 238 12.26 24.04 19.71
C VAL A 238 13.15 24.40 20.91
N GLN A 239 12.54 24.86 22.00
CA GLN A 239 13.23 25.20 23.24
C GLN A 239 13.18 24.07 24.26
N ASN A 240 14.12 24.13 25.21
CA ASN A 240 14.04 23.34 26.43
C ASN A 240 12.92 23.86 27.33
N ASN A 241 12.19 22.95 27.96
CA ASN A 241 11.12 23.25 28.91
C ASN A 241 11.10 22.20 30.04
N ASP A 242 10.09 22.28 30.90
CA ASP A 242 9.93 21.33 32.01
C ASP A 242 9.63 19.91 31.53
N HIS A 243 9.12 19.70 30.32
CA HIS A 243 8.82 18.37 29.79
C HIS A 243 10.01 17.72 29.09
N PHE A 244 10.74 18.46 28.25
CA PHE A 244 11.83 17.94 27.43
C PHE A 244 12.91 18.96 27.11
N LYS A 245 14.06 18.45 26.66
CA LYS A 245 15.18 19.21 26.12
C LYS A 245 15.32 18.91 24.63
N ALA A 246 15.59 19.92 23.81
CA ALA A 246 15.98 19.75 22.42
C ALA A 246 17.48 19.41 22.37
N ILE A 247 17.82 18.29 21.74
CA ILE A 247 19.17 17.71 21.79
C ILE A 247 19.89 17.77 20.45
N ASP A 248 19.16 17.63 19.35
CA ASP A 248 19.76 17.54 18.01
C ASP A 248 18.82 18.11 16.94
N PHE A 249 19.36 18.53 15.80
CA PHE A 249 18.61 19.09 14.68
C PHE A 249 19.11 18.53 13.34
N ASP A 250 18.23 17.86 12.59
CA ASP A 250 18.58 17.19 11.34
C ASP A 250 18.32 18.03 10.08
N GLY A 251 18.03 19.32 10.24
CA GLY A 251 17.59 20.20 9.14
C GLY A 251 16.08 20.20 8.91
N HIS A 252 15.34 19.22 9.47
CA HIS A 252 13.88 19.06 9.31
C HIS A 252 13.09 18.90 10.63
N SER A 253 13.76 18.63 11.75
CA SER A 253 13.12 18.36 13.02
C SER A 253 14.14 18.37 14.16
N TYR A 254 13.66 18.65 15.37
CA TYR A 254 14.47 18.59 16.58
C TYR A 254 14.25 17.26 17.29
N ARG A 255 15.34 16.55 17.62
CA ARG A 255 15.30 15.42 18.55
C ARG A 255 15.06 15.94 19.95
N ILE A 256 14.04 15.42 20.63
CA ILE A 256 13.72 15.79 22.01
C ILE A 256 13.98 14.63 22.97
N GLU A 257 14.47 14.95 24.16
CA GLU A 257 14.62 13.99 25.25
C GLU A 257 13.89 14.49 26.51
N PRO A 258 13.19 13.62 27.27
CA PRO A 258 12.48 14.03 28.46
C PRO A 258 13.41 14.70 29.48
N ASN A 259 12.96 15.80 30.06
CA ASN A 259 13.71 16.53 31.08
C ASN A 259 13.61 15.77 32.41
N LYS A 260 14.55 14.87 32.68
CA LYS A 260 14.51 14.00 33.87
C LYS A 260 14.66 14.73 35.21
N ASP A 261 14.94 16.03 35.17
CA ASP A 261 15.12 16.86 36.37
C ASP A 261 13.78 17.32 36.98
N THR A 262 12.68 17.31 36.20
CA THR A 262 11.35 17.79 36.60
C THR A 262 10.36 16.64 36.82
N ALA A 263 9.17 16.92 37.38
CA ALA A 263 8.12 15.91 37.55
C ALA A 263 7.45 15.58 36.20
N GLU A 264 7.25 16.61 35.39
CA GLU A 264 6.64 16.60 34.07
C GLU A 264 7.47 15.79 33.08
N GLY A 265 8.79 16.03 33.04
CA GLY A 265 9.70 15.27 32.19
C GLY A 265 9.92 13.85 32.68
N LYS A 266 9.83 13.55 33.98
CA LYS A 266 9.78 12.16 34.49
C LYS A 266 8.51 11.43 34.05
N ALA A 267 7.37 12.12 33.97
CA ALA A 267 6.13 11.53 33.45
C ALA A 267 6.26 11.22 31.95
N LEU A 268 6.84 12.13 31.17
CA LEU A 268 7.12 11.91 29.75
C LEU A 268 8.15 10.78 29.53
N ALA A 269 9.17 10.69 30.39
CA ALA A 269 10.17 9.61 30.35
C ALA A 269 9.52 8.22 30.49
N LYS A 270 8.54 8.06 31.39
CA LYS A 270 7.79 6.80 31.53
C LYS A 270 7.01 6.42 30.27
N LEU A 271 6.54 7.40 29.49
CA LEU A 271 5.90 7.12 28.19
C LEU A 271 6.94 6.68 27.17
N PHE A 272 8.11 7.31 27.14
CA PHE A 272 9.18 6.95 26.21
C PHE A 272 9.76 5.57 26.53
N GLU A 273 9.90 5.21 27.81
CA GLU A 273 10.33 3.88 28.25
C GLU A 273 9.40 2.75 27.80
N ARG A 274 8.09 3.03 27.66
CA ARG A 274 7.12 2.06 27.13
C ARG A 274 7.31 1.76 25.64
N MET A 275 8.00 2.64 24.91
CA MET A 275 8.38 2.41 23.51
C MET A 275 9.62 1.52 23.39
N SER A 276 9.71 0.47 24.21
CA SER A 276 10.84 -0.47 24.22
C SER A 276 11.18 -0.99 22.82
N VAL A 277 12.41 -1.46 22.62
CA VAL A 277 12.89 -1.99 21.33
C VAL A 277 11.92 -3.05 20.80
N ALA A 278 11.31 -2.78 19.65
CA ALA A 278 10.55 -3.78 18.91
C ALA A 278 11.52 -4.88 18.49
N LEU A 279 11.22 -6.13 18.88
CA LEU A 279 11.92 -7.26 18.30
C LEU A 279 11.35 -7.51 16.91
N ASP A 280 12.18 -7.28 15.89
CA ASP A 280 11.94 -7.75 14.53
C ASP A 280 11.52 -9.23 14.57
N ILE A 281 10.66 -9.66 13.64
CA ILE A 281 10.33 -11.09 13.49
C ILE A 281 11.60 -11.93 13.27
N GLY A 282 12.64 -11.34 12.69
CA GLY A 282 13.98 -11.90 12.58
C GLY A 282 14.73 -12.07 13.90
N ALA A 283 14.26 -11.57 15.02
CA ALA A 283 14.84 -11.88 16.34
C ALA A 283 14.43 -13.27 16.87
N TYR A 284 13.37 -13.87 16.31
CA TYR A 284 12.89 -15.19 16.73
C TYR A 284 13.65 -16.29 15.99
N TRP A 285 14.76 -16.73 16.58
CA TRP A 285 15.63 -17.77 16.01
C TRP A 285 14.88 -19.06 15.67
N GLN A 286 13.76 -19.36 16.35
CA GLN A 286 12.93 -20.53 16.06
C GLN A 286 12.23 -20.46 14.70
N LEU A 287 12.10 -19.26 14.11
CA LEU A 287 11.61 -19.06 12.76
C LEU A 287 12.74 -19.05 11.73
N HIS A 288 14.00 -19.15 12.17
CA HIS A 288 15.13 -19.19 11.26
C HIS A 288 15.32 -20.60 10.72
N ASN A 289 15.92 -20.70 9.53
CA ASN A 289 16.17 -21.97 8.86
C ASN A 289 16.94 -22.95 9.79
N PRO A 290 16.35 -24.08 10.20
CA PRO A 290 16.97 -25.01 11.16
C PRO A 290 18.21 -25.74 10.61
N THR A 291 18.48 -25.70 9.30
CA THR A 291 19.70 -26.27 8.70
C THR A 291 20.89 -25.30 8.63
N ALA A 292 20.74 -24.06 9.12
CA ALA A 292 21.85 -23.12 9.21
C ALA A 292 22.92 -23.63 10.21
N PRO A 293 24.21 -23.70 9.82
CA PRO A 293 25.23 -24.23 10.72
C PRO A 293 25.36 -23.41 12.00
N THR A 294 25.68 -24.10 13.10
CA THR A 294 25.56 -23.63 14.49
C THR A 294 26.32 -22.34 14.80
N ASN A 295 27.32 -22.02 13.99
CA ASN A 295 28.17 -20.84 14.05
C ASN A 295 27.48 -19.53 13.60
N LEU A 296 26.25 -19.59 13.09
CA LEU A 296 25.49 -18.41 12.63
C LEU A 296 24.44 -17.90 13.61
N LYS A 297 24.31 -18.51 14.80
CA LYS A 297 23.37 -18.08 15.85
C LYS A 297 23.66 -16.67 16.42
N GLY A 298 24.84 -16.11 16.15
CA GLY A 298 25.30 -14.83 16.69
C GLY A 298 25.31 -13.64 15.72
N VAL A 299 24.89 -13.80 14.45
CA VAL A 299 25.03 -12.73 13.43
C VAL A 299 23.76 -12.63 12.61
N PHE A 300 22.69 -12.11 13.23
CA PHE A 300 21.45 -11.77 12.53
C PHE A 300 21.24 -10.25 12.52
N HIS A 301 22.22 -9.51 12.02
CA HIS A 301 21.99 -8.13 11.62
C HIS A 301 22.60 -7.86 10.24
N SER A 302 21.74 -7.29 9.41
CA SER A 302 22.02 -6.37 8.31
C SER A 302 22.61 -6.93 7.01
N ASN A 303 21.87 -6.62 5.95
CA ASN A 303 22.36 -6.30 4.61
C ASN A 303 22.90 -7.44 3.77
N SER A 304 22.02 -8.21 3.11
CA SER A 304 21.89 -8.17 1.64
C SER A 304 21.08 -9.34 1.05
N LYS A 305 20.28 -8.96 0.05
CA LYS A 305 19.86 -9.64 -1.18
C LYS A 305 20.32 -11.12 -1.31
N VAL A 306 19.35 -12.04 -1.32
CA VAL A 306 19.47 -13.50 -1.48
C VAL A 306 20.13 -14.20 -0.27
N GLY A 307 19.31 -14.78 0.62
CA GLY A 307 19.79 -15.47 1.83
C GLY A 307 19.23 -14.93 3.17
N ALA A 308 18.05 -14.33 3.16
CA ALA A 308 17.38 -13.92 4.39
C ALA A 308 17.04 -15.15 5.25
N LYS A 309 17.82 -15.37 6.32
CA LYS A 309 17.59 -16.47 7.28
C LYS A 309 16.34 -16.27 8.15
N ALA A 310 15.79 -15.07 8.18
CA ALA A 310 14.53 -14.73 8.83
C ALA A 310 13.40 -14.58 7.80
N PRO A 311 12.16 -15.00 8.13
CA PRO A 311 11.03 -14.78 7.26
C PRO A 311 10.64 -13.30 7.20
N LYS A 312 10.16 -12.87 6.04
CA LYS A 312 9.20 -11.76 6.00
C LYS A 312 7.85 -12.28 6.49
N LEU A 313 7.25 -11.60 7.47
CA LEU A 313 5.87 -11.85 7.89
C LEU A 313 4.93 -10.96 7.07
N GLU A 314 3.93 -11.56 6.43
CA GLU A 314 2.86 -10.86 5.72
C GLU A 314 1.51 -11.44 6.17
N THR A 315 0.49 -10.60 6.36
CA THR A 315 -0.86 -11.07 6.70
C THR A 315 -1.75 -10.82 5.50
N VAL A 316 -2.30 -11.88 4.92
CA VAL A 316 -3.21 -11.80 3.77
C VAL A 316 -4.56 -12.38 4.18
N ARG A 317 -5.60 -11.55 4.17
CA ARG A 317 -6.99 -11.92 4.54
C ARG A 317 -7.09 -12.66 5.89
N GLY A 318 -6.30 -12.23 6.88
CA GLY A 318 -6.26 -12.82 8.23
C GLY A 318 -5.41 -14.08 8.38
N VAL A 319 -4.70 -14.51 7.33
CA VAL A 319 -3.72 -15.60 7.39
C VAL A 319 -2.32 -15.04 7.42
N HIS A 320 -1.51 -15.56 8.33
CA HIS A 320 -0.12 -15.15 8.49
C HIS A 320 0.81 -16.03 7.66
N TYR A 321 1.49 -15.39 6.70
CA TYR A 321 2.46 -16.00 5.80
C TYR A 321 3.88 -15.68 6.24
N LEU A 322 4.73 -16.71 6.29
CA LEU A 322 6.17 -16.62 6.48
C LEU A 322 6.85 -16.84 5.12
N ILE A 323 7.54 -15.82 4.63
CA ILE A 323 8.11 -15.78 3.28
C ILE A 323 9.63 -15.76 3.39
N TYR A 324 10.28 -16.75 2.81
CA TYR A 324 11.73 -16.92 2.84
C TYR A 324 12.30 -16.75 1.44
N ALA A 325 13.34 -15.92 1.31
CA ALA A 325 14.18 -15.89 0.13
C ALA A 325 15.16 -17.08 0.18
N ILE A 326 15.19 -17.89 -0.88
CA ILE A 326 16.07 -19.04 -1.02
C ILE A 326 17.02 -18.86 -2.22
N ASP A 327 18.21 -19.43 -2.10
CA ASP A 327 19.20 -19.58 -3.17
C ASP A 327 18.76 -20.73 -4.09
N GLU A 328 18.88 -20.55 -5.41
CA GLU A 328 18.48 -21.52 -6.44
C GLU A 328 19.22 -22.87 -6.32
N THR A 329 20.41 -22.86 -5.71
CA THR A 329 21.21 -24.07 -5.48
C THR A 329 20.79 -24.86 -4.24
N ALA A 330 19.93 -24.30 -3.39
CA ALA A 330 19.48 -24.91 -2.14
C ALA A 330 18.31 -25.90 -2.38
N GLU A 331 18.52 -26.93 -3.20
CA GLU A 331 17.54 -28.01 -3.35
C GLU A 331 17.68 -29.10 -2.27
N LYS A 332 16.51 -29.50 -1.76
CA LYS A 332 16.15 -30.66 -0.89
C LYS A 332 16.04 -30.47 0.62
N ASP A 333 16.92 -29.74 1.31
CA ASP A 333 16.85 -29.63 2.79
C ASP A 333 16.33 -28.27 3.31
N ALA A 334 15.64 -27.53 2.44
CA ALA A 334 15.43 -26.10 2.59
C ALA A 334 14.21 -25.71 3.47
N CYS A 335 14.54 -25.09 4.61
CA CYS A 335 13.72 -24.21 5.46
C CYS A 335 12.27 -24.66 5.73
N TYR A 336 12.03 -25.22 6.92
CA TYR A 336 10.68 -25.49 7.43
C TYR A 336 10.54 -24.85 8.81
N PRO A 337 9.88 -23.68 8.94
CA PRO A 337 9.52 -23.18 10.26
C PRO A 337 8.65 -24.22 10.99
N PRO A 338 8.76 -24.30 12.32
CA PRO A 338 8.15 -25.37 13.09
C PRO A 338 6.63 -25.37 12.92
N ASP A 339 6.11 -26.54 12.57
CA ASP A 339 4.68 -26.85 12.38
C ASP A 339 4.00 -26.04 11.27
N ALA A 340 4.75 -25.27 10.47
CA ALA A 340 4.19 -24.43 9.41
C ALA A 340 3.76 -25.25 8.19
N ILE A 341 2.73 -24.77 7.48
CA ILE A 341 2.15 -25.46 6.33
C ILE A 341 2.78 -24.87 5.06
N PRO A 342 3.47 -25.66 4.21
CA PRO A 342 4.02 -25.15 2.96
C PRO A 342 2.90 -24.75 2.00
N VAL A 343 3.07 -23.61 1.31
CA VAL A 343 2.13 -23.10 0.31
C VAL A 343 2.86 -22.80 -0.99
N ASN A 344 2.19 -23.06 -2.11
CA ASN A 344 2.72 -22.71 -3.43
C ASN A 344 2.83 -21.18 -3.56
N LEU A 345 3.98 -20.68 -4.03
CA LEU A 345 4.19 -19.25 -4.25
C LEU A 345 3.10 -18.63 -5.13
N LYS A 346 2.66 -19.34 -6.18
CA LYS A 346 1.60 -18.88 -7.08
C LYS A 346 0.25 -18.73 -6.38
N GLU A 347 -0.06 -19.62 -5.43
CA GLU A 347 -1.27 -19.52 -4.61
C GLU A 347 -1.21 -18.30 -3.68
N TYR A 348 -0.08 -18.09 -3.03
CA TYR A 348 0.13 -16.93 -2.17
C TYR A 348 -0.02 -15.61 -2.95
N LEU A 349 0.61 -15.50 -4.12
CA LEU A 349 0.51 -14.32 -4.98
C LEU A 349 -0.93 -14.07 -5.45
N TRP A 350 -1.68 -15.13 -5.78
CA TRP A 350 -3.09 -15.00 -6.13
C TRP A 350 -3.91 -14.36 -5.00
N ARG A 351 -3.76 -14.87 -3.76
CA ARG A 351 -4.47 -14.35 -2.58
C ARG A 351 -4.03 -12.93 -2.23
N LYS A 352 -2.77 -12.59 -2.45
CA LYS A 352 -2.28 -11.22 -2.31
C LYS A 352 -2.93 -10.28 -3.32
N GLY A 353 -3.20 -10.77 -4.53
CA GLY A 353 -4.03 -10.08 -5.52
C GLY A 353 -5.42 -9.73 -4.98
N ASP A 354 -6.06 -10.62 -4.21
CA ASP A 354 -7.39 -10.35 -3.66
C ASP A 354 -7.43 -9.09 -2.79
N GLU A 355 -6.39 -8.83 -2.00
CA GLU A 355 -6.33 -7.63 -1.16
C GLU A 355 -6.26 -6.35 -1.98
N ARG A 356 -5.52 -6.39 -3.10
CA ARG A 356 -5.43 -5.29 -4.06
C ARG A 356 -6.79 -5.01 -4.69
N ASP A 357 -7.53 -6.06 -5.07
CA ASP A 357 -8.87 -5.92 -5.63
C ASP A 357 -9.86 -5.34 -4.62
N ILE A 358 -9.84 -5.85 -3.38
CA ILE A 358 -10.70 -5.36 -2.30
C ILE A 358 -10.42 -3.88 -2.03
N GLN A 359 -9.14 -3.48 -1.98
CA GLN A 359 -8.75 -2.06 -1.81
C GLN A 359 -9.23 -1.19 -2.97
N ARG A 360 -9.32 -1.74 -4.19
CA ARG A 360 -9.85 -1.07 -5.38
C ARG A 360 -11.38 -1.10 -5.46
N GLY A 361 -12.08 -1.80 -4.57
CA GLY A 361 -13.53 -2.00 -4.65
C GLY A 361 -13.96 -2.94 -5.79
N VAL A 362 -13.04 -3.77 -6.27
CA VAL A 362 -13.25 -4.71 -7.39
C VAL A 362 -13.78 -6.03 -6.85
N LYS A 363 -14.78 -6.60 -7.53
CA LYS A 363 -15.24 -7.97 -7.23
C LYS A 363 -14.12 -8.95 -7.56
N LEU A 364 -13.82 -9.88 -6.66
CA LEU A 364 -12.72 -10.84 -6.84
C LEU A 364 -12.93 -11.74 -8.07
N PRO A 365 -11.89 -11.99 -8.88
CA PRO A 365 -11.95 -13.01 -9.91
C PRO A 365 -12.05 -14.41 -9.28
N PRO A 366 -12.74 -15.36 -9.93
CA PRO A 366 -12.76 -16.74 -9.47
C PRO A 366 -11.34 -17.33 -9.51
N PRO A 367 -10.94 -18.15 -8.52
CA PRO A 367 -9.64 -18.79 -8.54
C PRO A 367 -9.55 -19.78 -9.71
N PRO A 368 -8.36 -19.93 -10.33
CA PRO A 368 -8.09 -20.98 -11.30
C PRO A 368 -8.45 -22.37 -10.75
N GLU A 369 -8.79 -23.32 -11.62
CA GLU A 369 -9.11 -24.69 -11.21
C GLU A 369 -7.91 -25.38 -10.52
N GLU A 370 -6.68 -25.07 -10.94
CA GLU A 370 -5.45 -25.54 -10.29
C GLU A 370 -5.33 -25.06 -8.83
N LEU A 371 -6.06 -24.00 -8.52
CA LEU A 371 -6.15 -23.33 -7.24
C LEU A 371 -7.50 -23.58 -6.53
N SER A 372 -8.46 -24.30 -7.13
CA SER A 372 -9.81 -24.49 -6.58
C SER A 372 -9.89 -25.46 -5.40
N TYR A 373 -8.83 -26.22 -5.13
CA TYR A 373 -8.69 -27.05 -3.92
C TYR A 373 -8.39 -26.24 -2.65
N MET A 374 -8.31 -24.91 -2.76
CA MET A 374 -8.10 -24.02 -1.62
C MET A 374 -9.18 -24.25 -0.55
N GLN A 375 -8.77 -24.78 0.61
CA GLN A 375 -9.66 -24.81 1.76
C GLN A 375 -10.08 -23.38 2.09
N PRO A 376 -11.39 -23.13 2.29
CA PRO A 376 -11.83 -21.83 2.78
C PRO A 376 -11.11 -21.59 4.11
N ILE A 377 -10.34 -20.50 4.17
CA ILE A 377 -9.88 -19.98 5.45
C ILE A 377 -11.15 -19.62 6.21
N ARG A 378 -11.58 -20.49 7.12
CA ARG A 378 -12.51 -20.05 8.14
C ARG A 378 -11.72 -19.04 8.97
N PRO A 379 -12.16 -17.76 9.08
CA PRO A 379 -11.64 -16.93 10.15
C PRO A 379 -11.80 -17.73 11.43
N SER A 380 -10.79 -17.72 12.30
CA SER A 380 -10.90 -18.32 13.61
C SER A 380 -12.09 -17.65 14.31
N ALA A 381 -13.25 -18.27 14.20
CA ALA A 381 -14.43 -17.87 14.93
C ALA A 381 -14.03 -18.06 16.38
N GLY A 382 -13.66 -16.97 17.04
CA GLY A 382 -13.61 -16.92 18.49
C GLY A 382 -14.91 -17.54 18.96
N LYS A 383 -14.81 -18.67 19.65
CA LYS A 383 -15.98 -19.36 20.20
C LYS A 383 -16.83 -18.29 20.90
N PRO A 384 -18.15 -18.23 20.66
CA PRO A 384 -19.01 -17.50 21.57
C PRO A 384 -18.78 -18.13 22.95
N LYS A 385 -18.41 -17.33 23.94
CA LYS A 385 -18.36 -17.81 25.32
C LYS A 385 -19.77 -18.24 25.73
N PRO A 386 -19.89 -19.33 26.49
CA PRO A 386 -21.17 -19.77 27.05
C PRO A 386 -21.77 -18.73 27.99
#